data_AF-A0A838S6J9-F1
#
_entry.id   AF-A0A838S6J9-F1
#
_cell.length_a   1.000
_cell.length_b   1.000
_cell.length_c   1.000
_cell.angle_alpha   90.00
_cell.angle_beta   90.00
_cell.angle_gamma   90.00
#
_symmetry.space_group_name_H-M   'P 1'
#
loop_
_entity.id
_entity.type
_entity.pdbx_description
1 polymer ?
#
loop_
_entity_poly.entity_id
_entity_poly.type
_entity_poly.pdbx_seq_one_letter_code
_entity_poly.pdbx_strand_id
1 'polypeptide(L)' 'MSEPASGDDALRAAEERAKDTRGVNLPDFTDLPVPADTANLRLGPELHHDCLALLPLVGVWRGAGEVVYPTIDGPFHFGQ' A
#
# COMPACT_ATOMS: atom_id res chain seq x y z
N MET A 1 -10.68 -24.03 -19.54
CA MET A 1 -10.18 -22.63 -19.56
C MET A 1 -11.09 -21.85 -18.63
N SER A 2 -10.60 -21.32 -17.53
CA SER A 2 -11.44 -20.53 -16.59
C SER A 2 -11.80 -19.21 -17.25
N GLU A 3 -13.07 -18.81 -17.21
CA GLU A 3 -13.46 -17.44 -17.56
C GLU A 3 -12.74 -16.47 -16.60
N PRO A 4 -12.24 -15.33 -17.10
CA PRO A 4 -11.76 -14.26 -16.23
C PRO A 4 -12.91 -13.75 -15.37
N ALA A 5 -12.66 -13.51 -14.08
CA ALA A 5 -13.66 -12.98 -13.16
C ALA A 5 -14.22 -11.64 -13.69
N SER A 6 -15.53 -11.41 -13.50
CA SER A 6 -16.18 -10.16 -13.89
C SER A 6 -15.55 -8.97 -13.17
N GLY A 7 -15.63 -7.77 -13.77
CA GLY A 7 -15.25 -6.53 -13.11
C GLY A 7 -15.98 -6.31 -11.78
N ASP A 8 -17.24 -6.75 -11.69
CA ASP A 8 -18.03 -6.69 -10.45
C ASP A 8 -17.45 -7.59 -9.35
N ASP A 9 -16.91 -8.75 -9.72
CA ASP A 9 -16.27 -9.65 -8.77
C ASP A 9 -14.93 -9.08 -8.29
N ALA A 10 -14.18 -8.42 -9.18
CA ALA A 10 -12.95 -7.72 -8.82
C ALA A 10 -13.21 -6.55 -7.84
N LEU A 11 -14.29 -5.77 -8.07
CA LEU A 11 -14.69 -4.68 -7.19
C LEU A 11 -15.10 -5.21 -5.81
N ARG A 12 -15.95 -6.25 -5.76
CA ARG A 12 -16.37 -6.89 -4.51
C ARG A 12 -15.18 -7.42 -3.72
N ALA A 13 -14.25 -8.09 -4.39
CA ALA A 13 -13.03 -8.60 -3.75
C ALA A 13 -12.13 -7.45 -3.24
N ALA A 14 -12.05 -6.32 -3.96
CA ALA A 14 -11.33 -5.15 -3.49
C ALA A 14 -11.98 -4.51 -2.26
N GLU A 15 -13.32 -4.42 -2.24
CA GLU A 15 -14.08 -3.92 -1.10
C GLU A 15 -13.83 -4.77 0.16
N GLU A 16 -13.90 -6.10 0.05
CA GLU A 16 -13.62 -6.99 1.18
C GLU A 16 -12.21 -6.78 1.74
N ARG A 17 -11.18 -6.72 0.88
CA ARG A 17 -9.80 -6.44 1.33
C ARG A 17 -9.66 -5.07 1.99
N ALA A 18 -10.37 -4.06 1.49
CA ALA A 18 -10.30 -2.71 2.02
C ALA A 18 -10.90 -2.59 3.42
N LYS A 19 -11.83 -3.48 3.83
CA LYS A 19 -12.40 -3.47 5.19
C LYS A 19 -11.33 -3.69 6.25
N ASP A 20 -10.37 -4.57 5.97
CA ASP A 20 -9.31 -4.93 6.91
C ASP A 20 -8.24 -3.83 7.03
N THR A 21 -7.98 -3.08 5.94
CA THR A 21 -6.89 -2.10 5.90
C THR A 21 -7.33 -0.67 6.17
N ARG A 22 -8.58 -0.28 5.86
CA ARG A 22 -9.05 1.12 5.94
C ARG A 22 -9.00 1.74 7.33
N GLY A 23 -8.98 0.93 8.38
CA GLY A 23 -8.93 1.36 9.78
C GLY A 23 -7.55 1.26 10.44
N VAL A 24 -6.53 0.78 9.72
CA VAL A 24 -5.18 0.57 10.26
C VAL A 24 -4.28 1.73 9.83
N ASN A 25 -3.31 2.09 10.67
CA ASN A 25 -2.30 3.11 10.39
C ASN A 25 -0.92 2.69 10.92
N LEU A 26 0.07 3.55 10.73
CA LEU A 26 1.40 3.43 11.34
C LEU A 26 1.32 3.47 12.88
N PRO A 27 2.31 2.91 13.58
CA PRO A 27 2.52 3.21 15.00
C PRO A 27 2.64 4.73 15.21
N ASP A 28 1.97 5.24 16.24
CA ASP A 28 1.90 6.68 16.54
C ASP A 28 3.08 7.14 17.43
N PHE A 29 3.56 8.37 17.21
CA PHE A 29 4.58 9.04 18.00
C PHE A 29 4.02 10.37 18.52
N THR A 30 3.59 10.38 19.78
CA THR A 30 2.76 11.46 20.34
C THR A 30 3.55 12.58 21.03
N ASP A 31 4.88 12.49 21.08
CA ASP A 31 5.77 13.40 21.79
C ASP A 31 6.40 14.48 20.90
N LEU A 32 6.05 14.51 19.61
CA LEU A 32 6.61 15.46 18.65
C LEU A 32 5.77 16.76 18.59
N PRO A 33 6.42 17.93 18.39
CA PRO A 33 5.71 19.22 18.26
C PRO A 33 5.08 19.42 16.87
N VAL A 34 4.87 18.35 16.12
CA VAL A 34 4.31 18.33 14.77
C VAL A 34 3.26 17.22 14.66
N PRO A 35 2.35 17.25 13.67
CA PRO A 35 1.44 16.14 13.44
C PRO A 35 2.20 14.82 13.21
N ALA A 36 1.65 13.73 13.72
CA ALA A 36 2.18 12.39 13.47
C ALA A 36 2.08 12.01 11.98
N ASP A 37 3.03 11.18 11.54
CA ASP A 37 3.01 10.61 10.20
C ASP A 37 1.76 9.74 9.99
N THR A 38 1.24 9.73 8.77
CA THR A 38 0.08 8.91 8.41
C THR A 38 0.32 8.15 7.12
N ALA A 39 0.04 6.85 7.15
CA ALA A 39 -0.08 6.02 5.94
C ALA A 39 -1.55 5.74 5.60
N ASN A 40 -2.49 6.47 6.20
CA ASN A 40 -3.92 6.33 5.97
C ASN A 40 -4.57 7.71 5.82
N LEU A 41 -4.95 8.06 4.59
CA LEU A 41 -5.52 9.37 4.24
C LEU A 41 -6.90 9.67 4.88
N ARG A 42 -7.46 8.75 5.66
CA ARG A 42 -8.64 9.00 6.49
C ARG A 42 -8.29 9.55 7.88
N LEU A 43 -7.01 9.57 8.23
CA LEU A 43 -6.47 9.93 9.53
C LEU A 43 -5.29 10.91 9.34
N GLY A 44 -5.07 11.75 10.35
CA GLY A 44 -3.95 12.70 10.33
C GLY A 44 -4.22 13.94 9.46
N PRO A 45 -3.15 14.65 9.04
CA PRO A 45 -3.27 15.87 8.26
C PRO A 45 -3.75 15.62 6.82
N GLU A 46 -4.25 16.68 6.18
CA GLU A 46 -4.58 16.65 4.75
C GLU A 46 -3.31 16.47 3.90
N LEU A 47 -3.42 15.67 2.84
CA LEU A 47 -2.32 15.51 1.88
C LEU A 47 -2.09 16.83 1.14
N HIS A 48 -0.81 17.23 1.02
CA HIS A 48 -0.45 18.41 0.25
C HIS A 48 -0.95 18.32 -1.20
N HIS A 49 -1.47 19.43 -1.74
CA HIS A 49 -2.13 19.46 -3.05
C HIS A 49 -1.22 18.96 -4.19
N ASP A 50 0.07 19.32 -4.16
CA ASP A 50 1.06 18.88 -5.16
C ASP A 50 1.27 17.36 -5.17
N CYS A 51 0.86 16.66 -4.10
CA CYS A 51 0.98 15.21 -3.97
C CYS A 51 -0.29 14.46 -4.37
N LEU A 52 -1.36 15.12 -4.86
CA LEU A 52 -2.61 14.45 -5.22
C LEU A 52 -2.42 13.37 -6.29
N ALA A 53 -1.48 13.56 -7.22
CA ALA A 53 -1.14 12.53 -8.21
C ALA A 53 -0.53 11.26 -7.59
N LEU A 54 -0.02 11.35 -6.36
CA LEU A 54 0.61 10.27 -5.60
C LEU A 54 -0.33 9.65 -4.56
N LEU A 55 -1.59 10.12 -4.48
CA LEU A 55 -2.59 9.64 -3.51
C LEU A 55 -2.65 8.10 -3.43
N PRO A 56 -2.65 7.34 -4.54
CA PRO A 56 -2.74 5.88 -4.48
C PRO A 56 -1.54 5.17 -3.83
N LEU A 57 -0.41 5.86 -3.65
CA LEU A 57 0.81 5.29 -3.07
C LEU A 57 0.83 5.34 -1.54
N VAL A 58 -0.02 6.17 -0.92
CA VAL A 58 -0.06 6.34 0.54
C VAL A 58 -0.67 5.08 1.17
N GLY A 59 0.16 4.35 1.92
CA GLY A 59 -0.22 3.07 2.53
C GLY A 59 0.99 2.32 3.09
N VAL A 60 0.72 1.21 3.78
CA VAL A 60 1.74 0.22 4.13
C VAL A 60 1.66 -0.91 3.12
N TRP A 61 2.78 -1.24 2.50
CA TRP A 61 2.88 -2.26 1.46
C TRP A 61 3.67 -3.46 1.98
N ARG A 62 3.26 -4.65 1.56
CA ARG A 62 3.99 -5.90 1.82
C ARG A 62 3.93 -6.77 0.58
N GLY A 63 5.07 -7.32 0.20
CA GLY A 63 5.17 -8.19 -0.96
C GLY A 63 6.47 -9.00 -0.99
N ALA A 64 6.65 -9.65 -2.13
CA ALA A 64 7.90 -10.30 -2.50
C ALA A 64 8.39 -9.71 -3.82
N GLY A 65 9.71 -9.62 -3.97
CA GLY A 65 10.39 -9.19 -5.17
C GLY A 65 11.38 -10.23 -5.66
N GLU A 66 11.84 -10.02 -6.88
CA GLU A 66 12.88 -10.82 -7.52
C GLU A 66 13.96 -9.88 -8.09
N VAL A 67 15.22 -10.23 -7.86
CA VAL A 67 16.38 -9.54 -8.44
C VAL A 67 16.98 -10.43 -9.53
N VAL A 68 17.11 -9.89 -10.74
CA VAL A 68 17.81 -10.53 -11.87
C VAL A 68 18.87 -9.56 -12.38
N TYR A 69 20.14 -9.95 -12.30
CA TYR A 69 21.24 -9.11 -12.78
C TYR A 69 22.37 -9.96 -13.40
N PRO A 70 23.03 -9.52 -14.49
CA PRO A 70 23.97 -10.36 -15.24
C PRO A 70 25.17 -10.91 -14.45
N THR A 71 25.59 -10.24 -13.38
CA THR A 71 26.75 -10.64 -12.55
C THR A 71 26.33 -11.30 -11.24
N ILE A 72 25.05 -11.60 -11.08
CA ILE A 72 24.48 -12.24 -9.90
C ILE A 72 23.98 -13.62 -10.35
N ASP A 73 24.39 -14.68 -9.66
CA ASP A 73 24.04 -16.05 -10.04
C ASP A 73 22.56 -16.34 -9.79
N GLY A 74 21.74 -16.12 -10.83
CA GLY A 74 20.32 -16.48 -10.87
C GLY A 74 19.37 -15.41 -10.31
N PRO A 75 18.05 -15.69 -10.36
CA PRO A 75 17.05 -14.85 -9.72
C PRO A 75 17.09 -15.02 -8.19
N PHE A 76 17.24 -13.91 -7.46
CA PHE A 76 17.16 -13.89 -6.00
C PHE A 76 15.83 -13.31 -5.54
N HIS A 77 15.12 -14.05 -4.69
CA HIS A 77 13.84 -13.61 -4.14
C HIS A 77 14.05 -12.92 -2.79
N PHE A 78 13.28 -11.86 -2.53
CA PHE A 78 13.31 -11.13 -1.27
C PHE A 78 11.91 -10.69 -0.84
N GLY A 79 11.73 -10.45 0.46
CA GLY A 79 10.52 -9.82 1.00
C GLY A 79 10.72 -8.30 1.15
N GLN A 80 9.65 -7.54 0.99
CA GLN A 80 9.64 -6.07 1.18
C GLN A 80 8.32 -5.61 1.81
#